data_AF-A0A959Z3T5-F1
#
_entry.id   AF-A0A959Z3T5-F1
#
_cell.length_a   1.000
_cell.length_b   1.000
_cell.length_c   1.000
_cell.angle_alpha   90.00
_cell.angle_beta   90.00
_cell.angle_gamma   90.00
#
_symmetry.space_group_name_H-M   'P 1'
#
loop_
_entity.id
_entity.type
_entity.pdbx_description
1 polymer ?
#
loop_
_entity_poly.entity_id
_entity_poly.type
_entity_poly.pdbx_seq_one_letter_code
_entity_poly.pdbx_strand_id
1 'polypeptide(L)'
;MNRTGTLLIVWNVALTTLLGWLLLRERGTTPPEITAAQDPVETPTPNVDADSLRTPPEARIAYFFMDSVQQGYEKVRESGDRFRNESRRLEQNMQREMQRAQGRYEELMRKDHTYSTQAEVERDQAEVQQLMGSIQELQARSERELAALEVRMLSEISLEIEAFLEEYNEHAGFDYILSVQDGGQIWVGNDELDITSEVLNGLNSRHRNARSRKEGAASPAQP
;
A
#
# COMPACT_ATOMS: atom_id res chain seq x y z
N MET A 1 -8.66 -30.33 -5.02
CA MET A 1 -8.35 -30.52 -3.59
C MET A 1 -6.93 -30.04 -3.32
N ASN A 2 -6.83 -29.05 -2.46
CA ASN A 2 -5.74 -28.08 -2.35
C ASN A 2 -4.48 -28.73 -1.74
N ARG A 3 -3.43 -28.94 -2.54
CA ARG A 3 -2.11 -29.43 -2.07
C ARG A 3 -1.23 -28.34 -1.43
N THR A 4 -1.66 -27.08 -1.49
CA THR A 4 -0.93 -25.94 -0.93
C THR A 4 -1.32 -25.61 0.52
N GLY A 5 -2.48 -26.07 1.01
CA GLY A 5 -2.95 -25.81 2.37
C GLY A 5 -2.26 -26.67 3.45
N THR A 6 -1.72 -27.83 3.10
CA THR A 6 -1.08 -28.75 4.06
C THR A 6 0.33 -28.33 4.43
N LEU A 7 1.06 -27.63 3.56
CA LEU A 7 2.44 -27.18 3.83
C LEU A 7 2.51 -26.07 4.89
N LEU A 8 1.52 -25.16 4.92
CA LEU A 8 1.45 -24.08 5.92
C LEU A 8 1.05 -24.59 7.32
N ILE A 9 0.25 -25.66 7.39
CA ILE A 9 -0.15 -26.27 8.66
C ILE A 9 1.02 -27.06 9.28
N VAL A 10 1.81 -27.77 8.47
CA VAL A 10 2.99 -28.50 8.95
C VAL A 10 4.08 -27.55 9.48
N TRP A 11 4.22 -26.35 8.88
CA TRP A 11 5.19 -25.34 9.33
C TRP A 11 4.84 -24.73 10.71
N ASN A 12 3.56 -24.46 10.99
CA ASN A 12 3.13 -23.93 12.30
C ASN A 12 3.20 -24.96 13.44
N VAL A 13 3.04 -26.26 13.12
CA VAL A 13 3.13 -27.34 14.13
C VAL A 13 4.60 -27.64 14.50
N ALA A 14 5.54 -27.48 13.56
CA ALA A 14 6.97 -27.63 13.86
C ALA A 14 7.52 -26.50 14.76
N LEU A 15 7.00 -25.27 14.62
CA LEU A 15 7.40 -24.12 15.44
C LEU A 15 6.89 -24.20 16.88
N THR A 16 5.69 -24.72 17.11
CA THR A 16 5.11 -24.86 18.46
C THR A 16 5.72 -26.03 19.25
N THR A 17 6.13 -27.10 18.56
CA THR A 17 6.84 -28.24 19.18
C THR A 17 8.28 -27.91 19.55
N LEU A 18 8.97 -27.05 18.80
CA LEU A 18 10.32 -26.57 19.13
C LEU A 18 10.32 -25.62 20.35
N LEU A 19 9.31 -24.76 20.48
CA LEU A 19 9.11 -23.86 21.63
C LEU A 19 8.77 -24.62 22.92
N GLY A 20 7.99 -25.71 22.82
CA GLY A 20 7.68 -26.59 23.95
C GLY A 20 8.89 -27.39 24.46
N TRP A 21 9.78 -27.82 23.56
CA TRP A 21 11.00 -28.55 23.94
C TRP A 21 12.05 -27.64 24.61
N LEU A 22 12.11 -26.37 24.23
CA LEU A 22 13.05 -25.40 24.81
C LEU A 22 12.67 -25.00 26.26
N LEU A 23 11.38 -25.00 26.59
CA LEU A 23 10.89 -24.69 27.95
C LEU A 23 10.90 -25.89 28.91
N LEU A 24 11.21 -27.10 28.44
CA LEU A 24 11.20 -28.32 29.27
C LEU A 24 12.60 -28.91 29.53
N ARG A 25 13.69 -28.27 29.05
CA ARG A 25 15.05 -28.83 29.13
C ARG A 25 15.82 -28.53 30.43
N GLU A 26 15.30 -27.75 31.38
CA GLU A 26 16.06 -27.44 32.59
C GLU A 26 15.32 -27.78 33.88
N ARG A 27 15.33 -29.07 34.27
CA ARG A 27 15.30 -29.47 35.69
C ARG A 27 16.04 -30.80 35.93
N GLY A 28 17.02 -30.73 36.86
CA GLY A 28 17.78 -31.84 37.46
C GLY A 28 19.27 -31.73 37.08
N THR A 29 20.22 -31.45 37.99
CA THR A 29 20.55 -32.23 39.19
C THR A 29 21.26 -31.42 40.29
N THR A 30 21.32 -32.01 41.49
CA THR A 30 21.76 -31.57 42.83
C THR A 30 23.26 -31.20 43.00
N PRO A 31 23.66 -30.57 44.14
CA PRO A 31 24.78 -29.64 44.27
C PRO A 31 26.11 -30.27 44.73
N PRO A 32 27.28 -29.64 44.46
CA PRO A 32 28.46 -29.76 45.29
C PRO A 32 28.62 -28.53 46.19
N GLU A 33 28.65 -28.77 47.49
CA GLU A 33 29.14 -27.83 48.50
C GLU A 33 30.67 -27.75 48.39
N ILE A 34 31.21 -26.61 47.95
CA ILE A 34 32.59 -26.19 48.24
C ILE A 34 32.62 -24.66 48.46
N THR A 35 32.64 -24.29 49.74
CA THR A 35 33.42 -23.24 50.40
C THR A 35 33.97 -22.06 49.58
N ALA A 36 33.38 -20.89 49.87
CA ALA A 36 33.96 -19.56 50.05
C ALA A 36 35.05 -19.05 49.06
N ALA A 37 34.61 -18.25 48.10
CA ALA A 37 35.21 -16.95 47.79
C ALA A 37 34.08 -16.04 47.26
N GLN A 38 33.67 -15.06 48.08
CA GLN A 38 32.66 -14.08 47.71
C GLN A 38 33.35 -12.94 46.96
N ASP A 39 33.31 -12.98 45.63
CA ASP A 39 33.34 -11.77 44.81
C ASP A 39 31.89 -11.46 44.41
N PRO A 40 31.35 -10.26 44.65
CA PRO A 40 30.00 -9.93 44.24
C PRO A 40 29.97 -9.84 42.71
N VAL A 41 29.32 -10.81 42.06
CA VAL A 41 28.95 -10.69 40.65
C VAL A 41 27.78 -9.71 40.59
N GLU A 42 28.10 -8.44 40.31
CA GLU A 42 27.10 -7.43 39.97
C GLU A 42 26.34 -7.88 38.71
N THR A 43 25.05 -8.13 38.83
CA THR A 43 24.16 -8.20 37.67
C THR A 43 24.22 -6.85 36.96
N PRO A 44 24.48 -6.79 35.64
CA PRO A 44 24.46 -5.52 34.92
C PRO A 44 23.01 -5.03 34.88
N THR A 45 22.66 -4.15 35.81
CA THR A 45 21.50 -3.30 35.69
C THR A 45 21.75 -2.37 34.49
N PRO A 46 20.77 -2.16 33.60
CA PRO A 46 20.90 -1.09 32.62
C PRO A 46 21.08 0.22 33.41
N ASN A 47 22.24 0.85 33.28
CA ASN A 47 22.50 2.16 33.86
C ASN A 47 21.70 3.19 33.07
N VAL A 48 20.44 3.38 33.47
CA VAL A 48 19.63 4.49 33.00
C VAL A 48 19.95 5.65 33.91
N ASP A 49 20.87 6.51 33.45
CA ASP A 49 21.16 7.78 34.13
C ASP A 49 19.86 8.60 34.15
N ALA A 50 19.17 8.61 35.30
CA ALA A 50 17.90 9.31 35.47
C ALA A 50 18.01 10.82 35.19
N ASP A 51 19.21 11.37 35.31
CA ASP A 51 19.55 12.77 34.98
C ASP A 51 19.61 13.04 33.45
N SER A 52 19.73 11.97 32.64
CA SER A 52 19.60 12.04 31.18
C SER A 52 18.13 12.04 30.71
N LEU A 53 17.21 11.60 31.58
CA LEU A 53 15.78 11.70 31.36
C LEU A 53 15.30 13.06 31.86
N ARG A 54 15.66 14.12 31.12
CA ARG A 54 14.99 15.42 31.27
C ARG A 54 13.50 15.15 31.30
N THR A 55 12.79 15.56 32.35
CA THR A 55 11.33 15.56 32.35
C THR A 55 10.91 16.28 31.07
N PRO A 56 10.31 15.57 30.10
CA PRO A 56 9.91 16.23 28.87
C PRO A 56 8.99 17.39 29.25
N PRO A 57 9.02 18.53 28.54
CA PRO A 57 7.88 19.43 28.57
C PRO A 57 6.60 18.61 28.38
N GLU A 58 5.50 18.97 29.04
CA GLU A 58 4.21 18.28 28.87
C GLU A 58 3.96 18.06 27.38
N ALA A 59 4.02 16.80 26.94
CA ALA A 59 4.03 16.48 25.52
C ALA A 59 2.68 16.88 24.91
N ARG A 60 2.72 17.69 23.86
CA ARG A 60 1.53 18.15 23.15
C ARG A 60 1.20 17.16 22.05
N ILE A 61 0.10 16.44 22.21
CA ILE A 61 -0.34 15.40 21.29
C ILE A 61 -1.63 15.84 20.62
N ALA A 62 -1.73 15.70 19.30
CA ALA A 62 -2.97 15.80 18.55
C ALA A 62 -3.20 14.51 17.76
N TYR A 63 -4.43 14.28 17.34
CA TYR A 63 -4.76 13.19 16.42
C TYR A 63 -5.76 13.61 15.36
N PHE A 64 -5.81 12.86 14.27
CA PHE A 64 -6.85 12.99 13.26
C PHE A 64 -7.31 11.63 12.76
N PHE A 65 -8.58 11.54 12.36
CA PHE A 65 -9.14 10.34 11.77
C PHE A 65 -8.80 10.27 10.29
N MET A 66 -7.95 9.32 9.93
CA MET A 66 -7.57 9.09 8.54
C MET A 66 -8.77 8.72 7.67
N ASP A 67 -9.74 7.96 8.20
CA ASP A 67 -10.92 7.55 7.44
C ASP A 67 -11.79 8.76 7.07
N SER A 68 -11.91 9.74 7.97
CA SER A 68 -12.57 11.02 7.68
C SER A 68 -11.80 11.83 6.64
N VAL A 69 -10.46 11.85 6.71
CA VAL A 69 -9.63 12.50 5.69
C VAL A 69 -9.80 11.81 4.34
N GLN A 70 -9.78 10.49 4.27
CA GLN A 70 -9.98 9.75 3.03
C GLN A 70 -11.36 10.04 2.40
N GLN A 71 -12.41 10.14 3.22
CA GLN A 71 -13.76 10.42 2.73
C GLN A 71 -13.97 11.88 2.32
N GLY A 72 -13.36 12.83 3.02
CA GLY A 72 -13.59 14.26 2.83
C GLY A 72 -12.54 14.99 2.00
N TYR A 73 -11.38 14.38 1.73
CA TYR A 73 -10.31 15.04 0.99
C TYR A 73 -10.58 15.00 -0.52
N GLU A 74 -10.73 16.17 -1.13
CA GLU A 74 -11.06 16.34 -2.55
C GLU A 74 -10.09 15.59 -3.48
N LYS A 75 -8.79 15.60 -3.17
CA LYS A 75 -7.79 14.88 -3.97
C LYS A 75 -7.97 13.37 -3.96
N VAL A 76 -8.45 12.78 -2.86
CA VAL A 76 -8.74 11.35 -2.78
C VAL A 76 -9.87 11.00 -3.75
N ARG A 77 -10.93 11.81 -3.76
CA ARG A 77 -12.04 11.66 -4.70
C ARG A 77 -11.58 11.77 -6.16
N GLU A 78 -10.80 12.80 -6.48
CA GLU A 78 -10.25 13.00 -7.83
C GLU A 78 -9.33 11.85 -8.26
N SER A 79 -8.50 11.33 -7.35
CA SER A 79 -7.65 10.17 -7.61
C SER A 79 -8.49 8.94 -7.91
N GLY A 80 -9.56 8.70 -7.15
CA GLY A 80 -10.52 7.63 -7.42
C GLY A 80 -11.22 7.78 -8.78
N ASP A 81 -11.60 9.00 -9.16
CA ASP A 81 -12.17 9.28 -10.49
C ASP A 81 -11.15 8.99 -11.60
N ARG A 82 -9.90 9.42 -11.42
CA ARG A 82 -8.81 9.14 -12.36
C ARG A 82 -8.56 7.64 -12.50
N PHE A 83 -8.56 6.88 -11.41
CA PHE A 83 -8.40 5.42 -11.45
C PHE A 83 -9.55 4.75 -12.22
N ARG A 84 -10.80 5.12 -11.92
CA ARG A 84 -11.98 4.59 -12.63
C ARG A 84 -11.94 4.90 -14.12
N ASN A 85 -11.51 6.11 -14.48
CA ASN A 85 -11.38 6.51 -15.88
C ASN A 85 -10.30 5.71 -16.61
N GLU A 86 -9.16 5.51 -15.95
CA GLU A 86 -8.06 4.71 -16.51
C GLU A 86 -8.46 3.24 -16.68
N SER A 87 -9.08 2.65 -15.66
CA SER A 87 -9.61 1.28 -15.72
C SER A 87 -10.60 1.10 -16.87
N ARG A 88 -11.58 2.02 -17.02
CA ARG A 88 -12.52 1.99 -18.16
C ARG A 88 -11.81 2.13 -19.51
N ARG A 89 -10.78 2.98 -19.60
CA ARG A 89 -9.99 3.15 -20.83
C ARG A 89 -9.30 1.85 -21.23
N LEU A 90 -8.64 1.19 -20.28
CA LEU A 90 -7.94 -0.06 -20.48
C LEU A 90 -8.91 -1.20 -20.83
N GLU A 91 -10.05 -1.28 -20.14
CA GLU A 91 -11.09 -2.27 -20.42
C GLU A 91 -11.66 -2.10 -21.84
N GLN A 92 -12.00 -0.87 -22.25
CA GLN A 92 -12.46 -0.60 -23.60
C GLN A 92 -11.38 -0.94 -24.65
N ASN A 93 -10.10 -0.74 -24.32
CA ASN A 93 -9.01 -1.14 -25.20
C ASN A 93 -8.93 -2.65 -25.37
N MET A 94 -9.03 -3.38 -24.25
CA MET A 94 -9.08 -4.84 -24.26
C MET A 94 -10.25 -5.36 -25.09
N GLN A 95 -11.46 -4.83 -24.87
CA GLN A 95 -12.66 -5.22 -25.61
C GLN A 95 -12.50 -4.99 -27.13
N ARG A 96 -11.91 -3.86 -27.54
CA ARG A 96 -11.63 -3.59 -28.96
C ARG A 96 -10.65 -4.60 -29.56
N GLU A 97 -9.56 -4.93 -28.87
CA GLU A 97 -8.61 -5.92 -29.36
C GLU A 97 -9.21 -7.33 -29.41
N MET A 98 -10.03 -7.71 -28.42
CA MET A 98 -10.76 -8.98 -28.45
C MET A 98 -11.74 -9.05 -29.63
N GLN A 99 -12.49 -7.98 -29.91
CA GLN A 99 -13.40 -7.92 -31.06
C GLN A 99 -12.64 -8.02 -32.39
N ARG A 100 -11.48 -7.36 -32.50
CA ARG A 100 -10.62 -7.47 -33.68
C ARG A 100 -10.10 -8.89 -33.87
N ALA A 101 -9.61 -9.53 -32.81
CA ALA A 101 -9.14 -10.90 -32.86
C ALA A 101 -10.26 -11.88 -33.23
N GLN A 102 -11.46 -11.71 -32.69
CA GLN A 102 -12.64 -12.52 -33.05
C GLN A 102 -13.01 -12.35 -34.52
N GLY A 103 -13.14 -11.12 -35.00
CA GLY A 103 -13.46 -10.85 -36.41
C GLY A 103 -12.39 -11.40 -37.36
N ARG A 104 -11.12 -11.32 -36.97
CA ARG A 104 -10.01 -11.90 -37.75
C ARG A 104 -10.06 -13.43 -37.76
N TYR A 105 -10.32 -14.06 -36.62
CA TYR A 105 -10.51 -15.50 -36.54
C TYR A 105 -11.66 -15.99 -37.42
N GLU A 106 -12.80 -15.30 -37.42
CA GLU A 106 -13.94 -15.62 -38.28
C GLU A 106 -13.64 -15.45 -39.79
N GLU A 107 -12.81 -14.47 -40.16
CA GLU A 107 -12.31 -14.32 -41.53
C GLU A 107 -11.43 -15.51 -41.94
N LEU A 108 -10.49 -15.91 -41.09
CA LEU A 108 -9.59 -17.03 -41.35
C LEU A 108 -10.33 -18.37 -41.43
N MET A 109 -11.33 -18.61 -40.56
CA MET A 109 -12.18 -19.81 -40.61
C MET A 109 -12.99 -19.91 -41.91
N ARG A 110 -13.45 -18.77 -42.46
CA ARG A 110 -14.13 -18.77 -43.77
C ARG A 110 -13.16 -19.07 -44.91
N LYS A 111 -11.91 -18.62 -44.79
CA LYS A 111 -10.85 -18.83 -45.78
C LYS A 111 -10.34 -20.27 -45.80
N ASP A 112 -10.57 -21.05 -44.74
CA ASP A 112 -10.12 -22.44 -44.60
C ASP A 112 -10.50 -23.35 -45.78
N HIS A 113 -11.65 -23.09 -46.40
CA HIS A 113 -12.14 -23.85 -47.55
C HIS A 113 -11.57 -23.38 -48.90
N THR A 114 -10.68 -22.38 -48.89
CA THR A 114 -10.14 -21.70 -50.10
C THR A 114 -8.62 -21.64 -50.14
N TYR A 115 -7.92 -22.21 -49.15
CA TYR A 115 -6.46 -22.25 -49.15
C TYR A 115 -5.91 -22.94 -50.39
N SER A 116 -4.97 -22.27 -51.06
CA SER A 116 -4.33 -22.79 -52.27
C SER A 116 -2.94 -23.34 -51.99
N THR A 117 -2.30 -22.94 -50.88
CA THR A 117 -0.94 -23.38 -50.52
C THR A 117 -0.78 -23.62 -49.02
N GLN A 118 0.19 -24.49 -48.66
CA GLN A 118 0.56 -24.76 -47.27
C GLN A 118 1.12 -23.52 -46.55
N ALA A 119 1.83 -22.64 -47.28
CA ALA A 119 2.41 -21.42 -46.72
C ALA A 119 1.34 -20.41 -46.26
N GLU A 120 0.17 -20.38 -46.91
CA GLU A 120 -0.96 -19.55 -46.46
C GLU A 120 -1.54 -20.04 -45.14
N VAL A 121 -1.66 -21.36 -44.98
CA VAL A 121 -2.14 -21.99 -43.73
C VAL A 121 -1.19 -21.69 -42.58
N GLU A 122 0.13 -21.85 -42.77
CA GLU A 122 1.13 -21.58 -41.74
C GLU A 122 1.15 -20.11 -41.32
N ARG A 123 1.01 -19.19 -42.28
CA ARG A 123 0.93 -17.75 -42.02
C ARG A 123 -0.30 -17.41 -41.17
N ASP A 124 -1.46 -17.92 -41.54
CA ASP A 124 -2.72 -17.59 -40.87
C ASP A 124 -2.77 -18.23 -39.47
N GLN A 125 -2.17 -19.42 -39.27
CA GLN A 125 -1.95 -19.99 -37.93
C GLN A 125 -1.01 -19.15 -37.07
N ALA A 126 0.10 -18.66 -37.62
CA ALA A 126 1.03 -17.80 -36.91
C ALA A 126 0.36 -16.48 -36.49
N GLU A 127 -0.49 -15.92 -37.34
CA GLU A 127 -1.26 -14.72 -37.03
C GLU A 127 -2.21 -14.91 -35.84
N VAL A 128 -2.95 -16.03 -35.79
CA VAL A 128 -3.83 -16.34 -34.65
C VAL A 128 -3.03 -16.47 -33.35
N GLN A 129 -1.88 -17.13 -33.39
CA GLN A 129 -1.00 -17.23 -32.22
C GLN A 129 -0.50 -15.86 -31.76
N GLN A 130 -0.13 -14.98 -32.69
CA GLN A 130 0.28 -13.62 -32.38
C GLN A 130 -0.85 -12.79 -31.76
N LEU A 131 -2.07 -12.89 -32.29
CA LEU A 131 -3.25 -12.21 -31.73
C LEU A 131 -3.53 -12.65 -30.28
N MET A 132 -3.48 -13.96 -30.02
CA MET A 132 -3.64 -14.49 -28.67
C MET A 132 -2.54 -14.02 -27.71
N GLY A 133 -1.29 -14.00 -28.17
CA GLY A 133 -0.16 -13.46 -27.40
C GLY A 133 -0.32 -11.97 -27.08
N SER A 134 -0.74 -11.17 -28.06
CA SER A 134 -0.97 -9.74 -27.89
C SER A 134 -2.08 -9.43 -26.88
N ILE A 135 -3.14 -10.23 -26.83
CA ILE A 135 -4.23 -10.07 -25.86
C ILE A 135 -3.72 -10.35 -24.43
N GLN A 136 -2.96 -11.44 -24.26
CA GLN A 136 -2.37 -11.79 -22.96
C GLN A 136 -1.40 -10.71 -22.48
N GLU A 137 -0.55 -10.20 -23.37
CA GLU A 137 0.38 -9.11 -23.05
C GLU A 137 -0.36 -7.82 -22.69
N LEU A 138 -1.40 -7.47 -23.45
CA LEU A 138 -2.24 -6.30 -23.16
C LEU A 138 -2.90 -6.42 -21.78
N GLN A 139 -3.35 -7.62 -21.40
CA GLN A 139 -3.96 -7.87 -20.10
C GLN A 139 -2.94 -7.64 -18.99
N ALA A 140 -1.80 -8.32 -19.05
CA ALA A 140 -0.74 -8.21 -18.06
C ALA A 140 -0.17 -6.78 -17.97
N ARG A 141 -0.14 -6.05 -19.08
CA ARG A 141 0.24 -4.62 -19.09
C ARG A 141 -0.82 -3.76 -18.40
N SER A 142 -2.10 -3.97 -18.69
CA SER A 142 -3.20 -3.20 -18.10
C SER A 142 -3.26 -3.38 -16.58
N GLU A 143 -3.07 -4.62 -16.10
CA GLU A 143 -2.99 -4.93 -14.66
C GLU A 143 -1.82 -4.20 -13.99
N ARG A 144 -0.63 -4.23 -14.59
CA ARG A 144 0.55 -3.51 -14.09
C ARG A 144 0.34 -1.98 -14.09
N GLU A 145 -0.31 -1.45 -15.12
CA GLU A 145 -0.58 -0.01 -15.23
C GLU A 145 -1.53 0.46 -14.12
N LEU A 146 -2.60 -0.30 -13.83
CA LEU A 146 -3.52 -0.01 -12.75
C LEU A 146 -2.86 -0.15 -11.37
N ALA A 147 -2.09 -1.20 -11.12
CA ALA A 147 -1.37 -1.37 -9.86
C ALA A 147 -0.36 -0.22 -9.63
N ALA A 148 0.38 0.16 -10.67
CA ALA A 148 1.31 1.29 -10.57
C ALA A 148 0.58 2.63 -10.37
N LEU A 149 -0.61 2.80 -10.96
CA LEU A 149 -1.44 3.98 -10.74
C LEU A 149 -1.93 4.07 -9.30
N GLU A 150 -2.41 2.96 -8.74
CA GLU A 150 -2.86 2.88 -7.35
C GLU A 150 -1.75 3.23 -6.37
N VAL A 151 -0.58 2.61 -6.50
CA VAL A 151 0.59 2.91 -5.65
C VAL A 151 0.98 4.38 -5.73
N ARG A 152 1.01 4.96 -6.93
CA ARG A 152 1.31 6.38 -7.12
C ARG A 152 0.28 7.27 -6.43
N MET A 153 -1.00 6.99 -6.60
CA MET A 153 -2.08 7.78 -5.97
C MET A 153 -1.97 7.75 -4.45
N LEU A 154 -1.77 6.57 -3.86
CA LEU A 154 -1.60 6.43 -2.41
C LEU A 154 -0.37 7.21 -1.92
N SER A 155 0.77 7.07 -2.61
CA SER A 155 1.98 7.80 -2.28
C SER A 155 1.80 9.32 -2.39
N GLU A 156 1.17 9.81 -3.46
CA GLU A 156 0.91 11.23 -3.66
C GLU A 156 -0.05 11.82 -2.63
N ILE A 157 -0.99 11.03 -2.10
CA ILE A 157 -1.89 11.46 -1.02
C ILE A 157 -1.13 11.49 0.30
N SER A 158 -0.40 10.43 0.65
CA SER A 158 0.37 10.37 1.90
C SER A 158 1.40 11.49 2.00
N LEU A 159 2.17 11.74 0.93
CA LEU A 159 3.17 12.82 0.90
C LEU A 159 2.53 14.20 1.06
N GLU A 160 1.32 14.41 0.54
CA GLU A 160 0.63 15.69 0.73
C GLU A 160 0.07 15.87 2.13
N ILE A 161 -0.42 14.79 2.75
CA ILE A 161 -0.84 14.82 4.15
C ILE A 161 0.37 15.12 5.03
N GLU A 162 1.48 14.41 4.86
CA GLU A 162 2.72 14.62 5.59
C GLU A 162 3.22 16.06 5.43
N ALA A 163 3.40 16.53 4.19
CA ALA A 163 3.88 17.88 3.92
C ALA A 163 2.91 18.99 4.39
N PHE A 164 1.62 18.69 4.52
CA PHE A 164 0.66 19.62 5.13
C PHE A 164 0.79 19.62 6.66
N LEU A 165 0.90 18.45 7.28
CA LEU A 165 1.04 18.32 8.73
C LEU A 165 2.34 18.94 9.23
N GLU A 166 3.44 18.80 8.50
CA GLU A 166 4.70 19.49 8.81
C GLU A 166 4.50 21.01 8.85
N GLU A 167 3.96 21.60 7.78
CA GLU A 167 3.67 23.04 7.68
C GLU A 167 2.68 23.52 8.75
N TYR A 168 1.60 22.76 8.97
CA TYR A 168 0.61 23.06 10.00
C TYR A 168 1.24 23.06 11.40
N ASN A 169 2.14 22.12 11.66
CA ASN A 169 2.74 21.93 12.97
C ASN A 169 3.81 22.98 13.32
N GLU A 170 4.41 23.65 12.33
CA GLU A 170 5.29 24.81 12.56
C GLU A 170 4.59 25.91 13.37
N HIS A 171 3.28 26.03 13.21
CA HIS A 171 2.45 27.02 13.92
C HIS A 171 1.71 26.42 15.13
N ALA A 172 1.25 25.18 15.01
CA ALA A 172 0.45 24.55 16.07
C ALA A 172 1.28 24.07 17.26
N GLY A 173 2.53 23.64 17.02
CA GLY A 173 3.51 23.27 18.05
C GLY A 173 3.20 21.98 18.81
N PHE A 174 2.64 20.97 18.14
CA PHE A 174 2.49 19.63 18.68
C PHE A 174 3.81 18.86 18.59
N ASP A 175 4.11 18.05 19.60
CA ASP A 175 5.24 17.12 19.56
C ASP A 175 4.90 15.86 18.75
N TYR A 176 3.61 15.47 18.77
CA TYR A 176 3.09 14.32 18.04
C TYR A 176 1.74 14.63 17.39
N ILE A 177 1.60 14.25 16.13
CA ILE A 177 0.31 14.18 15.43
C ILE A 177 0.09 12.73 15.02
N LEU A 178 -0.96 12.12 15.54
CA LEU A 178 -1.25 10.70 15.34
C LEU A 178 -2.37 10.50 14.33
N SER A 179 -2.17 9.62 13.36
CA SER A 179 -3.26 9.17 12.49
C SER A 179 -4.04 8.03 13.18
N VAL A 180 -5.33 8.24 13.41
CA VAL A 180 -6.25 7.22 13.90
C VAL A 180 -6.96 6.58 12.71
N GLN A 181 -7.04 5.26 12.72
CA GLN A 181 -7.70 4.45 11.69
C GLN A 181 -8.60 3.44 12.39
N ASP A 182 -9.71 3.06 11.76
CA ASP A 182 -10.53 1.96 12.24
C ASP A 182 -9.71 0.66 12.37
N GLY A 183 -9.80 -0.01 13.53
CA GLY A 183 -8.97 -1.17 13.84
C GLY A 183 -7.51 -0.87 14.20
N GLY A 184 -7.15 0.42 14.36
CA GLY A 184 -5.85 0.88 14.82
C GLY A 184 -5.60 0.66 16.32
N GLN A 185 -4.49 1.20 16.83
CA GLN A 185 -4.10 1.05 18.23
C GLN A 185 -4.79 2.02 19.19
N ILE A 186 -5.42 3.08 18.67
CA ILE A 186 -6.05 4.15 19.46
C ILE A 186 -7.56 3.88 19.47
N TRP A 187 -8.10 3.60 20.66
CA TRP A 187 -9.53 3.27 20.85
C TRP A 187 -10.34 4.43 21.41
N VAL A 188 -9.72 5.28 22.24
CA VAL A 188 -10.35 6.41 22.92
C VAL A 188 -9.33 7.55 22.98
N GLY A 189 -9.78 8.77 22.68
CA GLY A 189 -9.01 10.00 22.82
C GLY A 189 -9.87 11.09 23.46
N ASN A 190 -9.23 12.14 23.99
CA ASN A 190 -9.95 13.36 24.33
C ASN A 190 -10.30 14.09 23.03
N ASP A 191 -11.58 14.39 22.81
CA ASP A 191 -12.08 15.09 21.63
C ASP A 191 -11.40 16.46 21.40
N GLU A 192 -10.88 17.10 22.46
CA GLU A 192 -10.12 18.34 22.35
C GLU A 192 -8.76 18.19 21.62
N LEU A 193 -8.29 16.95 21.44
CA LEU A 193 -7.05 16.64 20.71
C LEU A 193 -7.33 16.27 19.25
N ASP A 194 -8.60 16.17 18.85
CA ASP A 194 -9.00 15.87 17.47
C ASP A 194 -8.84 17.12 16.60
N ILE A 195 -7.91 17.06 15.65
CA ILE A 195 -7.65 18.11 14.65
C ILE A 195 -8.18 17.74 13.26
N THR A 196 -9.05 16.72 13.14
CA THR A 196 -9.53 16.20 11.86
C THR A 196 -10.15 17.28 10.99
N SER A 197 -10.94 18.19 11.58
CA SER A 197 -11.62 19.26 10.85
C SER A 197 -10.63 20.26 10.27
N GLU A 198 -9.64 20.68 11.06
CA GLU A 198 -8.57 21.61 10.69
C GLU A 198 -7.72 21.01 9.58
N VAL A 199 -7.32 19.74 9.73
CA VAL A 199 -6.52 19.01 8.75
C VAL A 199 -7.27 18.91 7.42
N LEU A 200 -8.54 18.50 7.45
CA LEU A 200 -9.36 18.35 6.26
C LEU A 200 -9.56 19.68 5.52
N ASN A 201 -9.88 20.73 6.25
CA ASN A 201 -10.07 22.07 5.70
C ASN A 201 -8.77 22.63 5.10
N GLY A 202 -7.64 22.42 5.78
CA GLY A 202 -6.32 22.83 5.33
C GLY A 202 -5.90 22.12 4.05
N LEU A 203 -6.01 20.79 4.01
CA LEU A 203 -5.72 19.96 2.84
C LEU A 203 -6.57 20.37 1.63
N ASN A 204 -7.89 20.48 1.80
CA ASN A 204 -8.79 20.90 0.72
C ASN A 204 -8.46 22.31 0.22
N SER A 205 -8.16 23.24 1.12
CA SER A 205 -7.78 24.61 0.74
C SER A 205 -6.46 24.64 -0.03
N ARG A 206 -5.44 23.92 0.45
CA ARG A 206 -4.14 23.80 -0.22
C ARG A 206 -4.28 23.17 -1.61
N HIS A 207 -5.09 22.12 -1.74
CA HIS A 207 -5.37 21.46 -3.02
C HIS A 207 -6.07 22.39 -4.01
N ARG A 208 -7.16 23.06 -3.60
CA ARG A 208 -7.88 24.03 -4.45
C ARG A 208 -6.98 25.19 -4.90
N ASN A 209 -6.11 25.69 -4.01
CA ASN A 209 -5.13 26.73 -4.34
C ASN A 209 -4.02 26.24 -5.29
N ALA A 210 -3.60 24.97 -5.18
CA ALA A 210 -2.66 24.37 -6.11
C ALA A 210 -3.31 24.18 -7.49
N ARG A 211 -4.58 23.77 -7.53
CA ARG A 211 -5.36 23.63 -8.77
C ARG A 211 -5.55 24.97 -9.49
N SER A 212 -6.01 26.00 -8.79
CA SER A 212 -6.23 27.33 -9.40
C SER A 212 -4.93 27.93 -9.96
N ARG A 213 -3.79 27.73 -9.28
CA ARG A 213 -2.48 28.16 -9.80
C ARG A 213 -2.07 27.40 -11.06
N LYS A 214 -2.32 26.09 -11.13
CA LYS A 214 -2.06 25.30 -12.35
C LYS A 214 -2.94 25.73 -13.52
N GLU A 215 -4.21 26.03 -13.26
CA GLU A 215 -5.17 26.50 -14.28
C GLU A 215 -4.84 27.94 -14.75
N GLY A 216 -4.44 28.83 -13.84
CA GLY A 216 -4.00 30.19 -14.17
C GLY A 216 -2.65 30.24 -14.89
N ALA A 217 -1.70 29.36 -14.54
CA ALA A 217 -0.41 29.25 -15.22
C ALA A 217 -0.52 28.63 -16.63
N ALA A 218 -1.57 27.83 -16.88
CA ALA A 218 -1.88 27.30 -18.20
C ALA A 218 -2.57 28.33 -19.13
N SER A 219 -2.86 29.54 -18.63
CA SER A 219 -3.48 30.62 -19.40
C SER A 219 -2.62 31.90 -19.40
N PRO A 220 -1.49 31.96 -20.13
CA PRO A 220 -0.92 33.24 -20.51
C PRO A 220 -1.48 33.71 -21.86
N ALA A 221 -2.08 34.90 -21.81
CA ALA A 221 -2.36 35.86 -22.87
C ALA A 221 -3.45 35.52 -23.91
N GLN A 222 -4.57 36.22 -23.81
CA GLN A 222 -5.05 37.15 -24.85
C GLN A 222 -6.16 38.06 -24.26
N PRO A 223 -6.32 39.31 -24.72
CA PRO A 223 -5.52 40.08 -25.68
C PRO A 223 -4.53 41.08 -25.05
#